data_AF-A0A3N5VVK0-F1
#
_entry.id   AF-A0A3N5VVK0-F1
#
_cell.length_a   1.000
_cell.length_b   1.000
_cell.length_c   1.000
_cell.angle_alpha   90.00
_cell.angle_beta   90.00
_cell.angle_gamma   90.00
#
_symmetry.space_group_name_H-M   'P 1'
#
loop_
_entity.id
_entity.type
_entity.pdbx_description
1 polymer ?
#
loop_
_entity_poly.entity_id
_entity_poly.type
_entity_poly.pdbx_seq_one_letter_code
_entity_poly.pdbx_strand_id
1 'polypeptide(L)'
;MKHGVYWRKPRDGEQVYWIAIHRWRCKACRHTVSALPDFLLRFRWYLLAVVSGVVVARAEQGASWSDLQAEAAGAPVVRTMQRWWQALGGQAGRWLAAVQVALAQQDSPSPWLDAHGEAAQAPSTLQALLGASGHLLAWAKSRWAALASYGWEDRLRFLWLWGSEQGMGRLV
;
A
#
# COMPACT_ATOMS: atom_id res chain seq x y z
N MET A 1 27.23 1.92 7.60
CA MET A 1 28.29 1.36 6.71
C MET A 1 27.63 0.42 5.71
N LYS A 2 28.03 0.45 4.43
CA LYS A 2 27.57 -0.54 3.44
C LYS A 2 27.94 -1.94 3.93
N HIS A 3 26.93 -2.79 4.09
CA HIS A 3 27.08 -4.12 4.70
C HIS A 3 26.97 -5.25 3.67
N GLY A 4 26.24 -5.03 2.58
CA GLY A 4 26.15 -6.00 1.50
C GLY A 4 25.09 -5.64 0.47
N VAL A 5 24.86 -6.59 -0.43
CA VAL A 5 23.81 -6.52 -1.45
C VAL A 5 23.07 -7.86 -1.45
N TYR A 6 21.80 -7.86 -1.82
CA TYR A 6 21.09 -9.06 -2.23
C TYR A 6 20.23 -8.75 -3.46
N TRP A 7 20.01 -9.75 -4.30
CA TRP A 7 19.22 -9.60 -5.51
C TRP A 7 17.74 -9.88 -5.23
N ARG A 8 16.86 -9.05 -5.79
CA ARG A 8 15.43 -9.33 -5.85
C ARG A 8 14.98 -9.46 -7.29
N LYS A 9 13.94 -10.27 -7.48
CA LYS A 9 13.31 -10.51 -8.78
C LYS A 9 11.86 -10.03 -8.78
N PRO A 10 11.60 -8.72 -8.82
CA PRO A 10 10.24 -8.26 -8.87
C PRO A 10 9.58 -8.59 -10.21
N ARG A 11 8.24 -8.64 -10.24
CA ARG A 11 7.45 -8.97 -11.42
C ARG A 11 6.26 -8.03 -11.58
N ASP A 12 5.99 -7.57 -12.79
CA ASP A 12 4.89 -6.65 -13.16
C ASP A 12 3.75 -7.30 -13.95
N GLY A 13 3.61 -8.63 -13.86
CA GLY A 13 2.67 -9.43 -14.65
C GLY A 13 3.38 -10.06 -15.85
N GLU A 14 4.00 -9.22 -16.68
CA GLU A 14 4.60 -9.63 -17.95
C GLU A 14 6.04 -10.12 -17.78
N GLN A 15 6.87 -9.36 -17.06
CA GLN A 15 8.30 -9.61 -16.99
C GLN A 15 8.86 -9.72 -15.57
N VAL A 16 9.97 -10.44 -15.45
CA VAL A 16 10.72 -10.57 -14.20
C VAL A 16 11.98 -9.71 -14.29
N TYR A 17 12.05 -8.73 -13.41
CA TYR A 17 13.20 -7.83 -13.29
C TYR A 17 14.30 -8.44 -12.41
N TRP A 18 15.48 -7.83 -12.44
CA TRP A 18 16.57 -8.12 -11.52
C TRP A 18 17.13 -6.83 -10.96
N ILE A 19 17.03 -6.67 -9.63
CA ILE A 19 17.48 -5.46 -8.96
C ILE A 19 18.40 -5.79 -7.79
N ALA A 20 19.44 -4.99 -7.64
CA ALA A 20 20.34 -5.05 -6.50
C ALA A 20 19.76 -4.23 -5.34
N ILE A 21 19.51 -4.87 -4.20
CA ILE A 21 19.12 -4.20 -2.98
C ILE A 21 20.32 -4.07 -2.05
N HIS A 22 20.74 -2.84 -1.84
CA HIS A 22 21.82 -2.51 -0.93
C HIS A 22 21.36 -2.61 0.53
N ARG A 23 22.28 -3.04 1.38
CA ARG A 23 22.10 -3.17 2.83
C ARG A 23 23.12 -2.31 3.55
N TRP A 24 22.68 -1.63 4.59
CA TRP A 24 23.51 -0.83 5.47
C TRP A 24 23.37 -1.33 6.89
N ARG A 25 24.49 -1.42 7.60
CA ARG A 25 24.50 -1.73 9.03
C ARG A 25 24.79 -0.46 9.81
N CYS A 26 23.93 -0.17 10.79
CA CYS A 26 24.17 0.88 11.76
C CYS A 26 25.38 0.49 12.63
N LYS A 27 26.33 1.41 12.83
CA LYS A 27 27.50 1.13 13.67
C LYS A 27 27.13 1.11 15.16
N ALA A 28 26.18 1.93 15.58
CA ALA A 28 25.76 2.05 16.97
C ALA A 28 24.87 0.88 17.42
N CYS A 29 23.71 0.69 16.79
CA CYS A 29 22.76 -0.34 17.21
C CYS A 29 22.95 -1.71 16.52
N ARG A 30 23.93 -1.82 15.60
CA ARG A 30 24.26 -3.04 14.84
C ARG A 30 23.13 -3.59 13.97
N HIS A 31 21.98 -2.90 13.89
CA HIS A 31 20.84 -3.24 13.04
C HIS A 31 21.15 -3.06 11.55
N THR A 32 20.64 -3.96 10.72
CA THR A 32 20.79 -3.90 9.26
C THR A 32 19.50 -3.44 8.62
N VAL A 33 19.60 -2.38 7.81
CA VAL A 33 18.50 -1.84 7.01
C VAL A 33 18.77 -2.06 5.54
N SER A 34 17.69 -2.26 4.77
CA SER A 34 17.71 -2.33 3.32
C SER A 34 16.92 -1.14 2.78
N ALA A 35 17.47 -0.41 1.81
CA ALA A 35 16.74 0.61 1.07
C ALA A 35 16.05 -0.09 -0.09
N LEU A 36 14.78 -0.40 0.12
CA LEU A 36 13.96 -1.01 -0.89
C LEU A 36 13.33 0.11 -1.72
N PRO A 37 13.33 0.01 -3.07
CA PRO A 37 12.55 0.91 -3.91
C PRO A 37 11.09 0.92 -3.48
N ASP A 38 10.46 2.08 -3.54
CA ASP A 38 9.09 2.32 -3.07
C ASP A 38 8.02 1.58 -3.88
N PHE A 39 8.33 1.17 -5.10
CA PHE A 39 7.49 0.30 -5.92
C PHE A 39 7.52 -1.18 -5.48
N LEU A 40 8.20 -1.52 -4.37
CA LEU A 40 8.28 -2.88 -3.84
C LEU A 40 7.86 -2.96 -2.38
N LEU A 41 7.04 -3.96 -2.10
CA LEU A 41 6.80 -4.38 -0.72
C LEU A 41 7.88 -5.34 -0.24
N ARG A 42 8.19 -5.22 1.04
CA ARG A 42 9.06 -6.18 1.72
C ARG A 42 8.42 -7.57 1.62
N PHE A 43 9.21 -8.57 1.22
CA PHE A 43 8.76 -9.96 1.07
C PHE A 43 7.70 -10.23 -0.02
N ARG A 44 7.45 -9.29 -0.94
CA ARG A 44 6.59 -9.50 -2.11
C ARG A 44 7.40 -9.57 -3.40
N TRP A 45 7.05 -10.52 -4.26
CA TRP A 45 7.68 -10.69 -5.57
C TRP A 45 7.02 -9.84 -6.64
N TYR A 46 5.76 -9.43 -6.41
CA TYR A 46 5.04 -8.58 -7.35
C TYR A 46 5.32 -7.10 -7.06
N LEU A 47 5.33 -6.30 -8.12
CA LEU A 47 5.35 -4.85 -8.01
C LEU A 47 4.13 -4.36 -7.25
N LEU A 48 4.31 -3.20 -6.64
CA LEU A 48 3.24 -2.58 -5.87
C LEU A 48 2.02 -2.24 -6.71
N ALA A 49 2.25 -1.77 -7.93
CA ALA A 49 1.17 -1.51 -8.90
C ALA A 49 0.29 -2.74 -9.13
N VAL A 50 0.88 -3.94 -9.25
CA VAL A 50 0.12 -5.19 -9.44
C VAL A 50 -0.73 -5.51 -8.21
N VAL A 51 -0.16 -5.35 -7.00
CA VAL A 51 -0.91 -5.58 -5.75
C VAL A 51 -2.05 -4.56 -5.62
N SER A 52 -1.77 -3.27 -5.88
CA SER A 52 -2.77 -2.21 -5.87
C SER A 52 -3.90 -2.49 -6.86
N GLY A 53 -3.58 -2.84 -8.10
CA GLY A 53 -4.59 -3.11 -9.13
C GLY A 53 -5.57 -4.19 -8.72
N VAL A 54 -5.07 -5.32 -8.21
CA VAL A 54 -5.90 -6.42 -7.70
C VAL A 54 -6.80 -5.96 -6.55
N VAL A 55 -6.25 -5.21 -5.60
CA VAL A 55 -7.01 -4.73 -4.43
C VAL A 55 -8.11 -3.75 -4.84
N VAL A 56 -7.78 -2.77 -5.68
CA VAL A 56 -8.69 -1.73 -6.14
C VAL A 56 -9.80 -2.33 -7.00
N ALA A 57 -9.47 -3.14 -8.00
CA ALA A 57 -10.46 -3.77 -8.86
C ALA A 57 -11.43 -4.65 -8.05
N ARG A 58 -10.92 -5.38 -7.05
CA ARG A 58 -11.79 -6.19 -6.20
C ARG A 58 -12.64 -5.38 -5.23
N ALA A 59 -12.08 -4.35 -4.61
CA ALA A 59 -12.76 -3.58 -3.57
C ALA A 59 -13.74 -2.55 -4.14
N GLU A 60 -13.40 -1.89 -5.25
CA GLU A 60 -14.17 -0.77 -5.80
C GLU A 60 -14.97 -1.15 -7.03
N GLN A 61 -14.49 -2.10 -7.85
CA GLN A 61 -15.17 -2.51 -9.10
C GLN A 61 -15.94 -3.83 -8.93
N GLY A 62 -15.79 -4.51 -7.79
CA GLY A 62 -16.46 -5.79 -7.52
C GLY A 62 -15.94 -6.95 -8.37
N ALA A 63 -14.74 -6.82 -8.96
CA ALA A 63 -14.18 -7.81 -9.88
C ALA A 63 -14.07 -9.20 -9.23
N SER A 64 -14.51 -10.23 -9.98
CA SER A 64 -14.35 -11.61 -9.54
C SER A 64 -12.89 -12.07 -9.66
N TRP A 65 -12.54 -13.18 -9.01
CA TRP A 65 -11.18 -13.73 -9.12
C TRP A 65 -10.85 -14.20 -10.54
N SER A 66 -11.87 -14.70 -11.26
CA SER A 66 -11.73 -15.11 -12.65
C SER A 66 -11.47 -13.93 -13.56
N ASP A 67 -12.17 -12.81 -13.37
CA ASP A 67 -12.00 -11.61 -14.19
C ASP A 67 -10.58 -11.06 -14.01
N LEU A 68 -10.13 -10.92 -12.76
CA LEU A 68 -8.78 -10.47 -12.43
C LEU A 68 -7.69 -11.38 -13.00
N GLN A 69 -7.94 -12.70 -13.06
CA GLN A 69 -7.00 -13.64 -13.65
C GLN A 69 -6.98 -13.56 -15.18
N ALA A 70 -8.14 -13.34 -15.81
CA ALA A 70 -8.27 -13.24 -17.26
C ALA A 70 -7.66 -11.95 -17.81
N GLU A 71 -7.81 -10.83 -17.09
CA GLU A 71 -7.28 -9.53 -17.49
C GLU A 71 -5.76 -9.42 -17.35
N ALA A 72 -5.18 -10.16 -16.41
CA ALA A 72 -3.77 -10.01 -16.12
C ALA A 72 -2.91 -11.01 -16.90
N ALA A 73 -2.30 -10.53 -17.99
CA ALA A 73 -1.29 -11.25 -18.74
C ALA A 73 -0.09 -11.61 -17.83
N GLY A 74 -0.03 -12.85 -17.37
CA GLY A 74 0.99 -13.29 -16.40
C GLY A 74 0.76 -12.81 -14.95
N ALA A 75 -0.49 -12.53 -14.60
CA ALA A 75 -0.98 -12.17 -13.26
C ALA A 75 -0.37 -12.98 -12.11
N PRO A 76 -0.53 -12.50 -10.87
CA PRO A 76 -0.55 -13.38 -9.71
C PRO A 76 -1.65 -14.43 -9.87
N VAL A 77 -1.31 -15.70 -9.64
CA VAL A 77 -2.34 -16.77 -9.57
C VAL A 77 -3.39 -16.43 -8.51
N VAL A 78 -4.63 -16.88 -8.71
CA VAL A 78 -5.78 -16.57 -7.82
C VAL A 78 -5.47 -16.79 -6.35
N ARG A 79 -4.80 -17.89 -6.00
CA ARG A 79 -4.40 -18.17 -4.61
C ARG A 79 -3.52 -17.06 -4.00
N THR A 80 -2.64 -16.46 -4.78
CA THR A 80 -1.79 -15.34 -4.35
C THR A 80 -2.63 -14.09 -4.12
N MET A 81 -3.54 -13.77 -5.04
CA MET A 81 -4.46 -12.63 -4.91
C MET A 81 -5.36 -12.77 -3.68
N GLN A 82 -5.92 -13.96 -3.45
CA GLN A 82 -6.70 -14.27 -2.26
C GLN A 82 -5.92 -14.07 -0.97
N ARG A 83 -4.65 -14.49 -0.92
CA ARG A 83 -3.80 -14.28 0.26
C ARG A 83 -3.58 -12.81 0.55
N TRP A 84 -3.39 -11.99 -0.47
CA TRP A 84 -3.26 -10.54 -0.30
C TRP A 84 -4.53 -9.93 0.24
N TRP A 85 -5.68 -10.31 -0.33
CA TRP A 85 -6.99 -9.86 0.12
C TRP A 85 -7.28 -10.23 1.58
N GLN A 86 -6.97 -11.46 1.97
CA GLN A 86 -7.13 -11.90 3.36
C GLN A 86 -6.20 -11.16 4.32
N ALA A 87 -4.93 -10.97 3.95
CA ALA A 87 -3.97 -10.21 4.76
C ALA A 87 -4.42 -8.76 4.94
N LEU A 88 -4.88 -8.14 3.86
CA LEU A 88 -5.40 -6.78 3.85
C LEU A 88 -6.65 -6.66 4.71
N GLY A 89 -7.62 -7.55 4.54
CA GLY A 89 -8.84 -7.59 5.37
C GLY A 89 -8.54 -7.76 6.86
N GLY A 90 -7.57 -8.62 7.20
CA GLY A 90 -7.12 -8.81 8.59
C GLY A 90 -6.42 -7.60 9.22
N GLN A 91 -5.92 -6.66 8.42
CA GLN A 91 -5.24 -5.45 8.88
C GLN A 91 -6.09 -4.18 8.71
N ALA A 92 -7.15 -4.23 7.90
CA ALA A 92 -7.88 -3.05 7.44
C ALA A 92 -8.39 -2.17 8.60
N GLY A 93 -8.98 -2.77 9.63
CA GLY A 93 -9.51 -2.01 10.77
C GLY A 93 -8.42 -1.27 11.55
N ARG A 94 -7.29 -1.93 11.82
CA ARG A 94 -6.16 -1.30 12.52
C ARG A 94 -5.57 -0.14 11.72
N TRP A 95 -5.42 -0.34 10.41
CA TRP A 95 -4.90 0.68 9.52
C TRP A 95 -5.87 1.85 9.35
N LEU A 96 -7.16 1.58 9.20
CA LEU A 96 -8.20 2.60 9.13
C LEU A 96 -8.20 3.49 10.37
N ALA A 97 -8.16 2.88 11.56
CA ALA A 97 -8.09 3.62 12.82
C ALA A 97 -6.85 4.54 12.89
N ALA A 98 -5.69 4.05 12.48
CA ALA A 98 -4.47 4.85 12.45
C ALA A 98 -4.56 6.03 11.46
N VAL A 99 -5.14 5.79 10.27
CA VAL A 99 -5.36 6.85 9.27
C VAL A 99 -6.33 7.90 9.81
N GLN A 100 -7.43 7.49 10.43
CA GLN A 100 -8.40 8.42 11.02
C GLN A 100 -7.80 9.26 12.14
N VAL A 101 -6.96 8.66 13.01
CA VAL A 101 -6.21 9.42 14.03
C VAL A 101 -5.28 10.45 13.39
N ALA A 102 -4.54 10.07 12.34
CA ALA A 102 -3.65 10.98 11.65
C ALA A 102 -4.42 12.13 10.97
N LEU A 103 -5.53 11.83 10.30
CA LEU A 103 -6.42 12.85 9.72
C LEU A 103 -6.96 13.78 10.81
N ALA A 104 -7.45 13.25 11.94
CA ALA A 104 -7.95 14.07 13.03
C ALA A 104 -6.90 15.03 13.60
N GLN A 105 -5.63 14.62 13.61
CA GLN A 105 -4.52 15.46 14.09
C GLN A 105 -4.05 16.49 13.07
N GLN A 106 -4.14 16.20 11.78
CA GLN A 106 -3.45 16.96 10.73
C GLN A 106 -4.38 17.69 9.76
N ASP A 107 -5.62 17.22 9.65
CA ASP A 107 -6.69 17.70 8.79
C ASP A 107 -8.05 17.44 9.44
N SER A 108 -8.25 18.01 10.65
CA SER A 108 -9.50 17.83 11.40
C SER A 108 -10.77 18.22 10.64
N PRO A 109 -10.76 19.17 9.67
CA PRO A 109 -11.94 19.46 8.83
C PRO A 109 -12.15 18.46 7.69
N SER A 110 -11.35 17.39 7.59
CA SER A 110 -11.49 16.39 6.54
C SER A 110 -12.93 15.84 6.49
N PRO A 111 -13.59 15.85 5.32
CA PRO A 111 -14.94 15.28 5.16
C PRO A 111 -15.02 13.80 5.55
N TRP A 112 -13.89 13.10 5.53
CA TRP A 112 -13.79 11.71 5.99
C TRP A 112 -14.13 11.53 7.47
N LEU A 113 -13.90 12.54 8.30
CA LEU A 113 -14.14 12.49 9.74
C LEU A 113 -15.56 12.90 10.14
N ASP A 114 -16.38 13.34 9.17
CA ASP A 114 -17.78 13.63 9.41
C ASP A 114 -18.55 12.34 9.75
N ALA A 115 -19.25 12.35 10.89
CA ALA A 115 -20.06 11.23 11.36
C ALA A 115 -21.18 10.84 10.38
N HIS A 116 -21.61 11.76 9.52
CA HIS A 116 -22.60 11.52 8.47
C HIS A 116 -21.97 11.48 7.05
N GLY A 117 -20.65 11.63 6.97
CA GLY A 117 -19.92 11.74 5.71
C GLY A 117 -19.57 10.41 5.07
N GLU A 118 -18.54 10.44 4.22
CA GLU A 118 -18.12 9.31 3.38
C GLU A 118 -17.78 8.05 4.18
N ALA A 119 -17.19 8.20 5.37
CA ALA A 119 -16.81 7.06 6.21
C ALA A 119 -18.03 6.24 6.68
N ALA A 120 -19.17 6.89 6.95
CA ALA A 120 -20.38 6.21 7.39
C ALA A 120 -21.08 5.43 6.26
N GLN A 121 -20.81 5.79 5.01
CA GLN A 121 -21.42 5.19 3.83
C GLN A 121 -20.59 4.02 3.26
N ALA A 122 -19.37 3.81 3.77
CA ALA A 122 -18.50 2.76 3.29
C ALA A 122 -19.08 1.36 3.62
N PRO A 123 -19.33 0.50 2.62
CA PRO A 123 -20.00 -0.79 2.83
C PRO A 123 -19.10 -1.86 3.47
N SER A 124 -17.80 -1.58 3.63
CA SER A 124 -16.88 -2.45 4.35
C SER A 124 -15.70 -1.67 4.93
N THR A 125 -15.05 -2.22 5.97
CA THR A 125 -13.82 -1.65 6.56
C THR A 125 -12.72 -1.48 5.52
N LEU A 126 -12.68 -2.35 4.52
CA LEU A 126 -11.68 -2.27 3.47
C LEU A 126 -11.92 -1.07 2.55
N GLN A 127 -13.15 -0.91 2.05
CA GLN A 127 -13.48 0.25 1.23
C GLN A 127 -13.35 1.54 2.05
N ALA A 128 -13.67 1.50 3.34
CA ALA A 128 -13.40 2.61 4.25
C ALA A 128 -11.90 2.95 4.30
N LEU A 129 -11.01 1.95 4.44
CA LEU A 129 -9.57 2.19 4.40
C LEU A 129 -9.11 2.80 3.06
N LEU A 130 -9.65 2.32 1.93
CA LEU A 130 -9.31 2.86 0.61
C LEU A 130 -9.76 4.33 0.47
N GLY A 131 -10.97 4.67 0.90
CA GLY A 131 -11.46 6.05 0.94
C GLY A 131 -10.60 6.94 1.84
N ALA A 132 -10.37 6.52 3.09
CA ALA A 132 -9.50 7.21 4.04
C ALA A 132 -8.09 7.46 3.49
N SER A 133 -7.54 6.49 2.75
CA SER A 133 -6.21 6.62 2.13
C SER A 133 -6.15 7.71 1.06
N GLY A 134 -7.27 7.95 0.36
CA GLY A 134 -7.41 9.06 -0.58
C GLY A 134 -7.35 10.42 0.12
N HIS A 135 -8.09 10.57 1.23
CA HIS A 135 -8.05 11.80 2.05
C HIS A 135 -6.67 12.03 2.65
N LEU A 136 -6.04 10.98 3.16
CA LEU A 136 -4.67 11.09 3.70
C LEU A 136 -3.67 11.52 2.62
N LEU A 137 -3.77 10.96 1.40
CA LEU A 137 -2.94 11.39 0.28
C LEU A 137 -3.22 12.84 -0.12
N ALA A 138 -4.49 13.25 -0.19
CA ALA A 138 -4.87 14.62 -0.52
C ALA A 138 -4.26 15.63 0.48
N TRP A 139 -4.39 15.34 1.77
CA TRP A 139 -3.70 16.11 2.81
C TRP A 139 -2.18 16.12 2.60
N ALA A 140 -1.57 14.97 2.37
CA ALA A 140 -0.11 14.87 2.19
C ALA A 140 0.39 15.69 0.98
N LYS A 141 -0.38 15.74 -0.11
CA LYS A 141 -0.08 16.57 -1.28
C LYS A 141 -0.07 18.07 -0.96
N SER A 142 -0.86 18.52 0.01
CA SER A 142 -0.82 19.92 0.48
C SER A 142 0.48 20.27 1.23
N ARG A 143 1.20 19.26 1.73
CA ARG A 143 2.41 19.44 2.56
C ARG A 143 3.70 19.18 1.80
N TRP A 144 3.70 18.22 0.87
CA TRP A 144 4.92 17.79 0.19
C TRP A 144 4.77 17.85 -1.33
N ALA A 145 5.48 18.80 -1.96
CA ALA A 145 5.51 18.97 -3.41
C ALA A 145 5.98 17.71 -4.17
N ALA A 146 6.80 16.86 -3.55
CA ALA A 146 7.22 15.58 -4.13
C ALA A 146 6.06 14.61 -4.42
N LEU A 147 4.89 14.82 -3.80
CA LEU A 147 3.69 14.01 -4.01
C LEU A 147 2.75 14.62 -5.07
N ALA A 148 3.11 15.74 -5.71
CA ALA A 148 2.23 16.42 -6.65
C ALA A 148 1.75 15.50 -7.79
N SER A 149 2.63 14.63 -8.29
CA SER A 149 2.33 13.66 -9.35
C SER A 149 1.49 12.46 -8.89
N TYR A 150 1.32 12.24 -7.58
CA TYR A 150 0.58 11.09 -7.08
C TYR A 150 -0.90 11.25 -7.43
N GLY A 151 -1.43 10.25 -8.12
CA GLY A 151 -2.84 10.16 -8.49
C GLY A 151 -3.67 9.34 -7.51
N TRP A 152 -4.93 9.12 -7.86
CA TRP A 152 -5.82 8.23 -7.12
C TRP A 152 -5.22 6.82 -7.00
N GLU A 153 -4.62 6.30 -8.07
CA GLU A 153 -4.01 4.96 -8.11
C GLU A 153 -2.80 4.81 -7.18
N ASP A 154 -2.14 5.90 -6.81
CA ASP A 154 -1.00 5.90 -5.89
C ASP A 154 -1.40 5.90 -4.41
N ARG A 155 -2.69 6.03 -4.07
CA ARG A 155 -3.14 6.13 -2.66
C ARG A 155 -2.70 4.95 -1.81
N LEU A 156 -2.70 3.73 -2.39
CA LEU A 156 -2.22 2.54 -1.69
C LEU A 156 -0.69 2.56 -1.54
N ARG A 157 0.06 2.95 -2.58
CA ARG A 157 1.51 3.18 -2.51
C ARG A 157 1.86 4.11 -1.38
N PHE A 158 1.20 5.25 -1.34
CA PHE A 158 1.39 6.24 -0.30
C PHE A 158 1.02 5.67 1.08
N LEU A 159 -0.14 5.01 1.21
CA LEU A 159 -0.58 4.39 2.46
C LEU A 159 0.46 3.42 3.01
N TRP A 160 1.02 2.54 2.16
CA TRP A 160 2.06 1.59 2.58
C TRP A 160 3.34 2.27 3.05
N LEU A 161 3.80 3.30 2.35
CA LEU A 161 5.00 4.07 2.74
C LEU A 161 4.76 4.81 4.05
N TRP A 162 3.65 5.54 4.14
CA TRP A 162 3.23 6.24 5.35
C TRP A 162 3.13 5.28 6.54
N GLY A 163 2.45 4.14 6.38
CA GLY A 163 2.30 3.16 7.45
C GLY A 163 3.62 2.50 7.86
N SER A 164 4.57 2.33 6.94
CA SER A 164 5.92 1.87 7.27
C SER A 164 6.62 2.85 8.22
N GLU A 165 6.53 4.16 7.95
CA GLU A 165 7.08 5.21 8.82
C GLU A 165 6.36 5.27 10.18
N GLN A 166 5.07 4.93 10.23
CA GLN A 166 4.31 4.81 11.48
C GLN A 166 4.57 3.50 12.26
N GLY A 167 5.44 2.61 11.77
CA GLY A 167 5.70 1.32 12.43
C GLY A 167 4.54 0.31 12.30
N MET A 168 3.60 0.52 11.37
CA MET A 168 2.39 -0.29 11.20
C MET A 168 2.65 -1.67 10.60
N GLY A 169 3.89 -2.05 10.33
CA GLY A 169 4.23 -3.36 9.80
C GLY A 169 3.62 -3.63 8.42
N ARG A 170 3.16 -4.86 8.17
CA ARG A 170 2.65 -5.26 6.86
C ARG A 170 1.14 -5.06 6.77
N LEU A 171 0.70 -4.41 5.70
CA LEU A 171 -0.71 -4.31 5.33
C LEU A 171 -1.16 -5.52 4.48
N VAL A 172 -0.28 -6.03 3.60
CA VAL A 172 -0.55 -7.16 2.67
C VAL A 172 0.46 -8.26 2.82
#